data_AF-A0A558DIM1-F1
#
_entry.id   AF-A0A558DIM1-F1
#
_cell.length_a   1.000
_cell.length_b   1.000
_cell.length_c   1.000
_cell.angle_alpha   90.00
_cell.angle_beta   90.00
_cell.angle_gamma   90.00
#
_symmetry.space_group_name_H-M   'P 1'
#
loop_
_entity.id
_entity.type
_entity.pdbx_description
1 polymer ?
#
loop_
_entity_poly.entity_id
_entity_poly.type
_entity_poly.pdbx_seq_one_letter_code
_entity_poly.pdbx_strand_id
1 'polypeptide(L)'
;MKTRRTSARESAKRGKTDEALGKLKLKRLKHKAERELDCVASSTGKVREFLARTPCTSLDRMLMAVGDGHGNAAVVSVVRVGFRSAKQAEAFEKVERVQGSGDVRPLEIAAVLGLTGVHITGHHYQARPDKNAMIIAETDTATGHVDNATLDALADIATYFPVT
;
A
#
# COMPACT_ATOMS: atom_id res chain seq x y z
N MET A 1 -3.13 5.90 -20.15
CA MET A 1 -3.15 5.33 -18.79
C MET A 1 -4.55 5.00 -18.28
N LYS A 2 -5.51 5.96 -18.32
CA LYS A 2 -6.87 5.82 -17.76
C LYS A 2 -7.58 4.47 -18.03
N THR A 3 -7.69 4.04 -19.29
CA THR A 3 -8.37 2.78 -19.65
C THR A 3 -7.69 1.53 -19.04
N ARG A 4 -6.35 1.49 -19.02
CA ARG A 4 -5.60 0.38 -18.42
C ARG A 4 -5.82 0.33 -16.92
N ARG A 5 -5.76 1.47 -16.23
CA ARG A 5 -6.05 1.60 -14.79
C ARG A 5 -7.44 1.08 -14.45
N THR A 6 -8.48 1.46 -15.20
CA THR A 6 -9.85 0.98 -14.97
C THR A 6 -9.95 -0.54 -15.14
N SER A 7 -9.41 -1.10 -16.23
CA SER A 7 -9.44 -2.56 -16.47
C SER A 7 -8.63 -3.33 -15.42
N ALA A 8 -7.48 -2.78 -14.99
CA ALA A 8 -6.65 -3.33 -13.93
C ALA A 8 -7.41 -3.38 -12.61
N ARG A 9 -8.08 -2.28 -12.23
CA ARG A 9 -8.90 -2.19 -11.01
C ARG A 9 -9.99 -3.25 -10.99
N GLU A 10 -10.70 -3.43 -12.10
CA GLU A 10 -11.76 -4.47 -12.19
C GLU A 10 -11.20 -5.88 -12.01
N SER A 11 -9.97 -6.13 -12.46
CA SER A 11 -9.29 -7.41 -12.22
C SER A 11 -8.89 -7.57 -10.75
N ALA A 12 -8.36 -6.50 -10.14
CA ALA A 12 -7.97 -6.48 -8.73
C ALA A 12 -9.17 -6.71 -7.79
N LYS A 13 -10.31 -6.06 -8.06
CA LYS A 13 -11.58 -6.28 -7.33
C LYS A 13 -12.06 -7.74 -7.33
N ARG A 14 -11.69 -8.51 -8.36
CA ARG A 14 -12.01 -9.94 -8.48
C ARG A 14 -10.94 -10.86 -7.85
N GLY A 15 -9.97 -10.29 -7.13
CA GLY A 15 -8.85 -11.03 -6.54
C GLY A 15 -7.79 -11.47 -7.56
N LYS A 16 -7.82 -10.96 -8.80
CA LYS A 16 -6.89 -11.35 -9.86
C LYS A 16 -5.68 -10.41 -9.91
N THR A 17 -4.82 -10.50 -8.89
CA THR A 17 -3.64 -9.61 -8.73
C THR A 17 -2.71 -9.64 -9.94
N ASP A 18 -2.28 -10.81 -10.40
CA ASP A 18 -1.32 -10.90 -11.51
C ASP A 18 -1.94 -10.43 -12.84
N GLU A 19 -3.25 -10.64 -13.04
CA GLU A 19 -3.96 -10.07 -14.20
C GLU A 19 -3.98 -8.54 -14.13
N ALA A 20 -4.29 -7.97 -12.96
CA ALA A 20 -4.35 -6.53 -12.75
C ALA A 20 -2.98 -5.86 -13.02
N LEU A 21 -1.90 -6.45 -12.50
CA LEU A 21 -0.52 -6.01 -12.78
C LEU A 21 -0.20 -6.12 -14.28
N GLY A 22 -0.59 -7.23 -14.92
CA GLY A 22 -0.41 -7.43 -16.35
C GLY A 22 -1.08 -6.36 -17.22
N LYS A 23 -2.24 -5.82 -16.81
CA LYS A 23 -2.88 -4.69 -17.51
C LYS A 23 -2.05 -3.41 -17.46
N LEU A 24 -1.20 -3.25 -16.44
CA LEU A 24 -0.22 -2.17 -16.33
C LEU A 24 1.13 -2.51 -16.95
N LYS A 25 1.27 -3.68 -17.61
CA LYS A 25 2.54 -4.23 -18.12
C LYS A 25 3.58 -4.50 -17.03
N LEU A 26 3.12 -4.79 -15.82
CA LEU A 26 3.95 -5.15 -14.68
C LEU A 26 3.74 -6.62 -14.32
N LYS A 27 4.74 -7.21 -13.68
CA LYS A 27 4.69 -8.55 -13.09
C LYS A 27 5.12 -8.46 -11.64
N ARG A 28 4.48 -9.26 -10.79
CA ARG A 28 4.93 -9.47 -9.41
C ARG A 28 6.27 -10.20 -9.41
N LEU A 29 7.26 -9.62 -8.76
CA LEU A 29 8.61 -10.19 -8.62
C LEU A 29 8.73 -10.92 -7.28
N LYS A 30 8.28 -10.27 -6.20
CA LYS A 30 8.32 -10.81 -4.84
C LYS A 30 7.23 -10.16 -4.01
N HIS A 31 6.68 -10.87 -3.03
CA HIS A 31 5.75 -10.30 -2.07
C HIS A 31 5.82 -11.01 -0.73
N LYS A 32 5.38 -10.32 0.33
CA LYS A 32 5.16 -10.85 1.66
C LYS A 32 3.94 -10.15 2.25
N ALA A 33 3.11 -10.92 2.96
CA ALA A 33 2.06 -10.40 3.81
C ALA A 33 2.30 -10.88 5.24
N GLU A 34 1.91 -10.06 6.21
CA GLU A 34 2.03 -10.32 7.64
C GLU A 34 0.89 -9.65 8.40
N ARG A 35 0.46 -10.32 9.47
CA ARG A 35 -0.56 -9.81 10.38
C ARG A 35 0.06 -9.49 11.72
N GLU A 36 -0.25 -8.31 12.24
CA GLU A 36 0.20 -7.79 13.52
C GLU A 36 -0.95 -7.23 14.36
N LEU A 37 -0.71 -7.08 15.65
CA LEU A 37 -1.69 -6.54 16.59
C LEU A 37 -1.29 -5.17 17.14
N ASP A 38 -0.02 -4.78 17.06
CA ASP A 38 0.46 -3.52 17.65
C ASP A 38 0.63 -2.41 16.61
N CYS A 39 -0.45 -1.67 16.35
CA CYS A 39 -0.42 -0.54 15.44
C CYS A 39 0.41 0.64 15.95
N VAL A 40 0.57 0.81 17.27
CA VAL A 40 1.32 1.94 17.82
C VAL A 40 2.83 1.72 17.64
N ALA A 41 3.31 0.50 17.88
CA ALA A 41 4.71 0.15 17.63
C ALA A 41 5.05 0.22 16.13
N SER A 42 4.09 -0.14 15.27
CA SER A 42 4.24 -0.15 13.81
C SER A 42 3.88 1.19 13.14
N SER A 43 3.84 2.32 13.84
CA SER A 43 3.52 3.63 13.27
C SER A 43 4.44 4.77 13.74
N THR A 44 4.39 5.90 13.03
CA THR A 44 5.22 7.10 13.30
C THR A 44 4.42 8.39 13.36
N GLY A 45 5.03 9.47 13.85
CA GLY A 45 4.43 10.82 13.81
C GLY A 45 3.05 10.95 14.46
N LYS A 46 2.21 11.79 13.85
CA LYS A 46 0.80 12.02 14.20
C LYS A 46 -0.06 10.78 13.97
N VAL A 47 0.32 9.90 13.05
CA VAL A 47 -0.35 8.61 12.83
C VAL A 47 -0.25 7.74 14.07
N ARG A 48 0.95 7.64 14.65
CA ARG A 48 1.17 6.97 15.94
C ARG A 48 0.38 7.61 17.08
N GLU A 49 0.35 8.94 17.14
CA GLU A 49 -0.44 9.66 18.16
C GLU A 49 -1.94 9.40 18.03
N PHE A 50 -2.45 9.32 16.80
CA PHE A 50 -3.83 8.96 16.52
C PHE A 50 -4.13 7.54 17.01
N LEU A 51 -3.29 6.56 16.64
CA LEU A 51 -3.47 5.16 17.00
C LEU A 51 -3.34 4.89 18.50
N ALA A 52 -2.57 5.70 19.22
CA ALA A 52 -2.51 5.65 20.68
C ALA A 52 -3.84 6.08 21.35
N ARG A 53 -4.60 6.99 20.72
CA ARG A 53 -5.90 7.47 21.22
C ARG A 53 -7.09 6.70 20.66
N THR A 54 -6.93 6.17 19.46
CA THR A 54 -7.92 5.40 18.70
C THR A 54 -7.31 4.05 18.32
N PRO A 55 -7.31 3.07 19.25
CA PRO A 55 -6.65 1.80 19.00
C PRO A 55 -7.26 1.07 17.81
N CYS A 56 -6.38 0.49 17.00
CA CYS A 56 -6.79 -0.41 15.94
C CYS A 56 -7.27 -1.75 16.52
N THR A 57 -8.05 -2.49 15.72
CA THR A 57 -8.52 -3.85 16.03
C THR A 57 -7.77 -4.92 15.23
N SER A 58 -7.03 -4.51 14.20
CA SER A 58 -6.19 -5.38 13.37
C SER A 58 -5.22 -4.54 12.56
N LEU A 59 -4.06 -5.12 12.25
CA LEU A 59 -3.11 -4.60 11.27
C LEU A 59 -2.68 -5.74 10.37
N ASP A 60 -2.98 -5.63 9.08
CA ASP A 60 -2.41 -6.50 8.05
C ASP A 60 -1.50 -5.64 7.17
N ARG A 61 -0.30 -6.13 6.87
CA ARG A 61 0.71 -5.42 6.07
C ARG A 61 1.19 -6.33 4.95
N MET A 62 1.25 -5.78 3.75
CA MET A 62 1.81 -6.44 2.58
C MET A 62 2.87 -5.55 1.97
N LEU A 63 3.98 -6.16 1.56
CA LEU A 63 5.01 -5.51 0.76
C LEU A 63 5.27 -6.34 -0.49
N MET A 64 5.38 -5.68 -1.65
CA MET A 64 5.58 -6.31 -2.94
C MET A 64 6.56 -5.53 -3.81
N ALA A 65 7.40 -6.24 -4.55
CA ALA A 65 8.13 -5.71 -5.69
C ALA A 65 7.42 -6.10 -6.99
N VAL A 66 7.24 -5.16 -7.90
CA VAL A 66 6.71 -5.40 -9.24
C VAL A 66 7.65 -4.80 -10.28
N GLY A 67 7.74 -5.39 -11.48
CA GLY A 67 8.60 -4.87 -12.54
C GLY A 67 8.10 -5.17 -13.94
N ASP A 68 8.66 -4.46 -14.91
CA ASP A 68 8.28 -4.57 -16.33
C ASP A 68 9.10 -5.62 -17.11
N GLY A 69 10.16 -6.16 -16.50
CA GLY A 69 11.10 -7.09 -17.14
C GLY A 69 12.21 -6.41 -17.96
N HIS A 70 12.28 -5.08 -17.94
CA HIS A 70 13.27 -4.25 -18.65
C HIS A 70 14.16 -3.44 -17.70
N GLY A 71 14.17 -3.80 -16.41
CA GLY A 71 14.99 -3.14 -15.38
C GLY A 71 14.27 -2.03 -14.60
N ASN A 72 13.00 -1.74 -14.93
CA ASN A 72 12.17 -0.83 -14.14
C ASN A 72 11.34 -1.62 -13.13
N ALA A 73 11.40 -1.22 -11.87
CA ALA A 73 10.62 -1.84 -10.82
C ALA A 73 10.09 -0.82 -9.83
N ALA A 74 8.95 -1.14 -9.23
CA ALA A 74 8.34 -0.39 -8.15
C ALA A 74 8.21 -1.27 -6.91
N VAL A 75 8.30 -0.63 -5.74
CA VAL A 75 7.86 -1.19 -4.46
C VAL A 75 6.42 -0.77 -4.21
N VAL A 76 5.64 -1.67 -3.62
CA VAL A 76 4.24 -1.46 -3.23
C VAL A 76 4.11 -1.87 -1.77
N SER A 77 3.77 -0.91 -0.90
CA SER A 77 3.29 -1.19 0.45
C SER A 77 1.77 -1.13 0.45
N VAL A 78 1.13 -2.08 1.11
CA VAL A 78 -0.30 -2.02 1.41
C VAL A 78 -0.49 -2.33 2.88
N VAL A 79 -1.18 -1.46 3.59
CA VAL A 79 -1.57 -1.66 4.99
C VAL A 79 -3.07 -1.65 5.10
N ARG A 80 -3.62 -2.54 5.92
CA ARG A 80 -5.03 -2.58 6.28
C ARG A 80 -5.14 -2.43 7.79
N VAL A 81 -5.68 -1.30 8.21
CA VAL A 81 -5.85 -0.97 9.63
C VAL A 81 -7.32 -1.06 9.99
N GLY A 82 -7.67 -2.04 10.82
CA GLY A 82 -9.02 -2.21 11.33
C GLY A 82 -9.30 -1.31 12.53
N PHE A 83 -10.53 -0.85 12.65
CA PHE A 83 -11.01 -0.05 13.77
C PHE A 83 -12.34 -0.59 14.33
N ARG A 84 -12.84 0.03 15.41
CA ARG A 84 -14.14 -0.33 15.99
C ARG A 84 -15.31 0.18 15.16
N SER A 85 -15.11 1.19 14.31
CA SER A 85 -16.14 1.73 13.42
C SER A 85 -15.55 2.32 12.14
N ALA A 86 -16.35 2.40 11.08
CA ALA A 86 -15.99 3.06 9.83
C ALA A 86 -15.59 4.54 10.03
N LYS A 87 -16.25 5.25 10.96
CA LYS A 87 -15.92 6.65 11.29
C LYS A 87 -14.48 6.80 11.81
N GLN A 88 -13.98 5.83 12.58
CA GLN A 88 -12.59 5.83 13.04
C GLN A 88 -11.62 5.56 11.89
N ALA A 89 -11.96 4.64 10.99
CA ALA A 89 -11.17 4.37 9.78
C ALA A 89 -11.06 5.62 8.87
N GLU A 90 -12.15 6.36 8.70
CA GLU A 90 -12.15 7.63 7.97
C GLU A 90 -11.36 8.73 8.70
N ALA A 91 -11.42 8.77 10.03
CA ALA A 91 -10.65 9.74 10.81
C ALA A 91 -9.14 9.47 10.73
N PHE A 92 -8.76 8.19 10.75
CA PHE A 92 -7.38 7.75 10.54
C PHE A 92 -6.86 8.20 9.17
N GLU A 93 -7.62 7.94 8.10
CA GLU A 93 -7.23 8.31 6.74
C GLU A 93 -7.00 9.82 6.57
N LYS A 94 -7.77 10.67 7.27
CA LYS A 94 -7.56 12.12 7.28
C LYS A 94 -6.23 12.54 7.90
N VAL A 95 -5.70 11.74 8.83
CA VAL A 95 -4.35 11.95 9.37
C VAL A 95 -3.34 11.48 8.35
N GLU A 96 -3.46 10.23 7.87
CA GLU A 96 -2.50 9.61 6.96
C GLU A 96 -2.25 10.41 5.69
N ARG A 97 -3.32 10.91 5.06
CA ARG A 97 -3.25 11.64 3.79
C ARG A 97 -2.44 12.94 3.87
N VAL A 98 -2.17 13.44 5.08
CA VAL A 98 -1.36 14.65 5.26
C VAL A 98 0.11 14.26 5.17
N GLN A 99 0.76 14.66 4.07
CA GLN A 99 2.19 14.47 3.84
C GLN A 99 3.01 14.92 5.07
N GLY A 100 3.91 14.05 5.54
CA GLY A 100 4.78 14.31 6.69
C GLY A 100 4.09 14.18 8.05
N SER A 101 2.84 13.70 8.10
CA SER A 101 2.17 13.39 9.37
C SER A 101 2.67 12.10 10.03
N GLY A 102 3.50 11.32 9.35
CA GLY A 102 3.86 9.96 9.73
C GLY A 102 3.08 8.95 8.88
N ASP A 103 3.26 7.67 9.19
CA ASP A 103 2.69 6.55 8.45
C ASP A 103 2.65 5.29 9.34
N VAL A 104 1.81 4.33 8.99
CA VAL A 104 1.95 2.94 9.41
C VAL A 104 3.09 2.31 8.62
N ARG A 105 4.19 1.99 9.30
CA ARG A 105 5.43 1.55 8.65
C ARG A 105 5.17 0.35 7.74
N PRO A 106 5.72 0.35 6.51
CA PRO A 106 5.76 -0.85 5.69
C PRO A 106 6.56 -1.95 6.38
N LEU A 107 6.46 -3.18 5.88
CA LEU A 107 7.42 -4.22 6.23
C LEU A 107 8.84 -3.78 5.80
N GLU A 108 9.86 -4.27 6.49
CA GLU A 108 11.26 -3.90 6.24
C GLU A 108 11.68 -4.29 4.81
N ILE A 109 11.80 -3.29 3.93
CA ILE A 109 12.04 -3.47 2.48
C ILE A 109 13.31 -4.28 2.22
N ALA A 110 14.40 -3.98 2.93
CA ALA A 110 15.66 -4.70 2.77
C ALA A 110 15.53 -6.19 3.16
N ALA A 111 14.89 -6.48 4.29
CA ALA A 111 14.71 -7.85 4.77
C ALA A 111 13.74 -8.64 3.89
N VAL A 112 12.63 -8.03 3.48
CA VAL A 112 11.56 -8.70 2.73
C VAL A 112 11.90 -8.80 1.25
N LEU A 113 12.40 -7.73 0.62
CA LEU A 113 12.62 -7.66 -0.83
C LEU A 113 14.08 -7.82 -1.25
N GLY A 114 15.04 -7.69 -0.33
CA GLY A 114 16.47 -7.67 -0.67
C GLY A 114 16.89 -6.38 -1.37
N LEU A 115 16.11 -5.31 -1.23
CA LEU A 115 16.34 -4.01 -1.87
C LEU A 115 16.86 -3.01 -0.82
N THR A 116 18.04 -2.47 -1.04
CA THR A 116 18.68 -1.48 -0.15
C THR A 116 18.55 -0.07 -0.72
N GLY A 117 18.41 0.93 0.15
CA GLY A 117 18.30 2.35 -0.28
C GLY A 117 16.98 2.72 -0.95
N VAL A 118 16.00 1.81 -0.94
CA VAL A 118 14.63 2.08 -1.41
C VAL A 118 13.80 2.55 -0.23
N HIS A 119 13.12 3.67 -0.40
CA HIS A 119 12.21 4.25 0.58
C HIS A 119 10.88 4.57 -0.08
N ILE A 120 9.80 4.43 0.69
CA ILE A 120 8.48 4.88 0.28
C ILE A 120 8.29 6.30 0.81
N THR A 121 7.90 7.20 -0.08
CA THR A 121 7.82 8.65 0.10
C THR A 121 6.42 9.14 0.42
N GLY A 122 5.40 8.31 0.16
CA GLY A 122 3.98 8.68 0.27
C GLY A 122 3.44 9.52 -0.89
N HIS A 123 4.24 9.80 -1.94
CA HIS A 123 3.78 10.62 -3.07
C HIS A 123 2.74 9.94 -3.96
N HIS A 124 2.82 8.62 -4.10
CA HIS A 124 1.84 7.81 -4.84
C HIS A 124 1.02 6.99 -3.85
N TYR A 125 0.08 7.69 -3.23
CA TYR A 125 -0.79 7.20 -2.18
C TYR A 125 -2.21 6.97 -2.71
N GLN A 126 -2.83 5.88 -2.30
CA GLN A 126 -4.28 5.72 -2.39
C GLN A 126 -4.83 5.06 -1.13
N ALA A 127 -5.98 5.54 -0.69
CA ALA A 127 -6.75 4.91 0.38
C ALA A 127 -8.11 4.39 -0.12
N ARG A 128 -8.60 3.33 0.54
CA ARG A 128 -9.92 2.76 0.28
C ARG A 128 -10.55 2.25 1.58
N PRO A 129 -11.78 2.65 1.90
CA PRO A 129 -12.51 2.05 3.02
C PRO A 129 -12.83 0.57 2.74
N ASP A 130 -12.74 -0.24 3.79
CA ASP A 130 -13.10 -1.66 3.81
C ASP A 130 -13.84 -2.02 5.11
N LYS A 131 -15.17 -1.89 5.11
CA LYS A 131 -16.02 -2.03 6.31
C LYS A 131 -15.55 -1.06 7.42
N ASN A 132 -15.05 -1.59 8.54
CA ASN A 132 -14.49 -0.82 9.65
C ASN A 132 -12.96 -0.66 9.55
N ALA A 133 -12.36 -0.96 8.41
CA ALA A 133 -10.94 -0.82 8.16
C ALA A 133 -10.67 0.24 7.09
N MET A 134 -9.44 0.75 7.10
CA MET A 134 -8.89 1.55 6.01
C MET A 134 -7.74 0.77 5.37
N ILE A 135 -7.77 0.66 4.04
CA ILE A 135 -6.66 0.13 3.26
C ILE A 135 -5.92 1.32 2.66
N ILE A 136 -4.62 1.40 2.91
CA ILE A 136 -3.72 2.37 2.30
C ILE A 136 -2.73 1.61 1.44
N ALA A 137 -2.49 2.10 0.24
CA ALA A 137 -1.44 1.63 -0.64
C ALA A 137 -0.53 2.79 -1.02
N GLU A 138 0.77 2.56 -0.89
CA GLU A 138 1.80 3.49 -1.30
C GLU A 138 2.78 2.80 -2.24
N THR A 139 3.25 3.54 -3.25
CA THR A 139 4.17 2.99 -4.24
C THR A 139 5.31 3.94 -4.55
N ASP A 140 6.49 3.39 -4.81
CA ASP A 140 7.64 4.16 -5.26
C ASP A 140 8.52 3.37 -6.21
N THR A 141 9.36 4.08 -6.98
CA THR A 141 10.35 3.43 -7.84
C THR A 141 11.41 2.75 -7.00
N ALA A 142 11.64 1.47 -7.23
CA ALA A 142 12.69 0.68 -6.60
C ALA A 142 13.98 0.66 -7.43
N THR A 143 13.87 0.62 -8.75
CA THR A 143 15.01 0.69 -9.68
C THR A 143 14.54 1.19 -11.05
N GLY A 144 15.47 1.79 -11.81
CA GLY A 144 15.20 2.32 -13.14
C GLY A 144 14.27 3.53 -13.07
N HIS A 145 13.26 3.54 -13.94
CA HIS A 145 12.26 4.60 -14.00
C HIS A 145 10.86 4.02 -14.16
N VAL A 146 9.97 4.32 -13.20
CA VAL A 146 8.53 4.07 -13.32
C VAL A 146 7.83 5.42 -13.29
N ASP A 147 7.03 5.72 -14.31
CA ASP A 147 6.37 7.02 -14.41
C ASP A 147 5.27 7.20 -13.35
N ASN A 148 5.06 8.45 -12.93
CA ASN A 148 4.09 8.83 -11.88
C ASN A 148 2.67 8.28 -12.16
N ALA A 149 2.23 8.27 -13.42
CA ALA A 149 0.88 7.81 -13.74
C ALA A 149 0.76 6.29 -13.60
N THR A 150 1.84 5.54 -13.80
CA THR A 150 1.92 4.11 -13.51
C THR A 150 1.96 3.86 -12.00
N LEU A 151 2.74 4.63 -11.23
CA LEU A 151 2.79 4.52 -9.76
C LEU A 151 1.41 4.83 -9.14
N ASP A 152 0.75 5.91 -9.56
CA ASP A 152 -0.62 6.23 -9.11
C ASP A 152 -1.64 5.14 -9.47
N ALA A 153 -1.51 4.54 -10.65
CA ALA A 153 -2.38 3.44 -11.07
C ALA A 153 -2.11 2.17 -10.25
N LEU A 154 -0.85 1.93 -9.88
CA LEU A 154 -0.43 0.78 -9.09
C LEU A 154 -0.91 0.91 -7.64
N ALA A 155 -0.71 2.06 -6.99
CA ALA A 155 -1.26 2.35 -5.67
C ALA A 155 -2.78 2.14 -5.66
N ASP A 156 -3.46 2.64 -6.69
CA ASP A 156 -4.91 2.53 -6.80
C ASP A 156 -5.44 1.09 -6.88
N ILE A 157 -4.84 0.24 -7.72
CA ILE A 157 -5.27 -1.17 -7.81
C ILE A 157 -4.83 -1.99 -6.59
N ALA A 158 -3.71 -1.62 -5.97
CA ALA A 158 -3.16 -2.32 -4.81
C ALA A 158 -4.08 -2.23 -3.59
N THR A 159 -4.92 -1.18 -3.48
CA THR A 159 -5.96 -1.11 -2.44
C THR A 159 -7.02 -2.23 -2.52
N TYR A 160 -7.04 -3.02 -3.59
CA TYR A 160 -7.91 -4.19 -3.77
C TYR A 160 -7.17 -5.52 -3.68
N PHE A 161 -5.85 -5.52 -3.51
CA PHE A 161 -5.10 -6.77 -3.39
C PHE A 161 -5.39 -7.45 -2.04
N PRO A 162 -5.33 -8.79 -1.98
CA PRO A 162 -5.37 -9.51 -0.72
C PRO A 162 -4.14 -9.14 0.13
N VAL A 163 -4.37 -8.70 1.37
CA VAL A 163 -3.32 -8.31 2.33
C VAL A 163 -3.07 -9.37 3.40
N THR A 164 -3.68 -10.55 3.26
CA THR A 164 -3.61 -11.70 4.16
C THR A 164 -3.51 -13.00 3.39
#